data_AF-A0A177L6X6-F1
#
_entry.id   AF-A0A177L6X6-F1
#
_cell.length_a   1.000
_cell.length_b   1.000
_cell.length_c   1.000
_cell.angle_alpha   90.00
_cell.angle_beta   90.00
_cell.angle_gamma   90.00
#
_symmetry.space_group_name_H-M   'P 1'
#
loop_
_entity.id
_entity.type
_entity.pdbx_description
1 polymer ?
#
loop_
_entity_poly.entity_id
_entity_poly.type
_entity_poly.pdbx_seq_one_letter_code
_entity_poly.pdbx_strand_id
1 'polypeptide(L)'
;MNKLIILLLAVFFWLNSYTEPAAMHIMEGFLPIGWAVFWWIVTIPFFLWGLKTLKKAVDENPEAKLMIGFAGAFAFVLSALKIPSVTGSSSHPVGTALGTMMFGPAAMTVLGMIVLLFQALLLAHGGITTLGANAFSMAVAGPFAAYAVYRMLKKAGMKAGTNAFFTAFVANIVTYTVTSLQLALAFPSETGGVYASFLEFAGIFAVTQVSLAVCEGLLTAAAVNWLEKHRTSLKGVHFS
;
A
#
# COMPACT_ATOMS: atom_id res chain seq x y z
N MET A 1 -40.21 24.67 -3.24
CA MET A 1 -39.48 23.63 -4.01
C MET A 1 -40.18 22.30 -3.78
N ASN A 2 -40.62 21.61 -4.84
CA ASN A 2 -41.47 20.42 -4.73
C ASN A 2 -40.68 19.24 -4.09
N LYS A 3 -41.28 18.52 -3.14
CA LYS A 3 -40.64 17.36 -2.47
C LYS A 3 -40.19 16.30 -3.48
N LEU A 4 -40.92 16.17 -4.58
CA LEU A 4 -40.58 15.27 -5.69
C LEU A 4 -39.28 15.68 -6.40
N ILE A 5 -39.02 16.99 -6.55
CA ILE A 5 -37.79 17.51 -7.15
C ILE A 5 -36.60 17.25 -6.22
N ILE A 6 -36.78 17.42 -4.91
CA ILE A 6 -35.74 17.12 -3.92
C ILE A 6 -35.40 15.63 -3.93
N LEU A 7 -36.40 14.76 -4.00
CA LEU A 7 -36.20 13.31 -4.06
C LEU A 7 -35.50 12.88 -5.36
N LEU A 8 -35.91 13.45 -6.50
CA LEU A 8 -35.30 13.16 -7.80
C LEU A 8 -33.86 13.66 -7.87
N LEU A 9 -33.56 14.84 -7.31
CA LEU A 9 -32.20 15.35 -7.20
C LEU A 9 -31.37 14.50 -6.23
N ALA A 10 -31.92 14.08 -5.09
CA ALA A 10 -31.22 13.20 -4.17
C ALA A 10 -30.91 11.83 -4.79
N VAL A 11 -31.85 11.24 -5.53
CA VAL A 11 -31.65 9.99 -6.27
C VAL A 11 -30.68 10.20 -7.44
N PHE A 12 -30.77 11.32 -8.15
CA PHE A 12 -29.85 11.65 -9.23
C PHE A 12 -28.41 11.82 -8.73
N PHE A 13 -28.21 12.57 -7.63
CA PHE A 13 -26.90 12.71 -6.99
C PHE A 13 -26.44 11.40 -6.35
N TRP A 14 -27.32 10.56 -5.81
CA TRP A 14 -26.97 9.23 -5.28
C TRP A 14 -26.54 8.26 -6.39
N LEU A 15 -27.25 8.25 -7.53
CA LEU A 15 -26.96 7.41 -8.69
C LEU A 15 -25.77 7.92 -9.51
N ASN A 16 -25.52 9.24 -9.51
CA ASN A 16 -24.37 9.89 -10.16
C ASN A 16 -23.28 10.29 -9.16
N SER A 17 -23.36 9.80 -7.92
CA SER A 17 -22.20 9.75 -7.03
C SER A 17 -21.27 8.70 -7.63
N TYR A 18 -20.50 9.11 -8.63
CA TYR A 18 -19.35 8.36 -9.08
C TYR A 18 -18.55 8.00 -7.83
N THR A 19 -18.44 6.72 -7.54
CA THR A 19 -17.48 6.23 -6.56
C THR A 19 -16.11 6.58 -7.11
N GLU A 20 -15.53 7.59 -6.47
CA GLU A 20 -14.19 8.12 -6.59
C GLU A 20 -13.15 7.18 -7.25
N PRO A 21 -12.31 7.69 -8.18
CA PRO A 21 -10.99 7.13 -8.49
C PRO A 21 -10.01 7.21 -7.30
N ALA A 22 -10.48 7.31 -6.06
CA ALA A 22 -9.69 7.43 -4.84
C ALA A 22 -9.44 6.08 -4.13
N ALA A 23 -9.62 4.96 -4.85
CA ALA A 23 -9.20 3.65 -4.35
C ALA A 23 -7.75 3.39 -4.78
N MET A 24 -6.84 3.25 -3.81
CA MET A 24 -5.45 2.87 -4.07
C MET A 24 -5.34 1.45 -4.69
N HIS A 25 -6.34 0.60 -4.44
CA HIS A 25 -6.40 -0.78 -4.90
C HIS A 25 -7.22 -0.89 -6.18
N ILE A 26 -6.71 -1.65 -7.15
CA ILE A 26 -7.45 -2.01 -8.35
C ILE A 26 -8.65 -2.89 -7.93
N MET A 27 -9.86 -2.44 -8.26
CA MET A 27 -11.11 -3.07 -7.85
C MET A 27 -11.32 -4.45 -8.48
N GLU A 28 -12.11 -5.30 -7.82
CA GLU A 28 -12.50 -6.61 -8.34
C GLU A 28 -13.08 -6.51 -9.76
N GLY A 29 -12.67 -7.44 -10.63
CA GLY A 29 -13.15 -7.51 -12.01
C GLY A 29 -12.72 -6.36 -12.93
N PHE A 30 -11.91 -5.41 -12.45
CA PHE A 30 -11.45 -4.30 -13.29
C PHE A 30 -10.48 -4.77 -14.36
N LEU A 31 -9.50 -5.61 -14.02
CA LEU A 31 -8.50 -6.08 -14.98
C LEU A 31 -9.06 -7.18 -15.88
N PRO A 32 -8.75 -7.14 -17.20
CA PRO A 32 -8.98 -8.29 -18.08
C PRO A 32 -8.27 -9.53 -17.53
N ILE A 33 -8.88 -10.71 -17.71
CA ILE A 33 -8.40 -11.96 -17.10
C ILE A 33 -6.93 -12.28 -17.41
N GLY A 34 -6.47 -11.97 -18.64
CA GLY A 34 -5.07 -12.15 -19.03
C GLY A 34 -4.10 -11.32 -18.18
N TRP A 35 -4.46 -10.06 -17.89
CA TRP A 35 -3.66 -9.18 -17.02
C TRP A 35 -3.73 -9.61 -15.56
N ALA A 36 -4.90 -10.03 -15.08
CA ALA A 36 -5.04 -10.57 -13.72
C ALA A 36 -4.12 -11.78 -13.49
N VAL A 37 -4.14 -12.75 -14.42
CA VAL A 37 -3.26 -13.95 -14.37
C VAL A 37 -1.79 -13.57 -14.47
N PHE A 38 -1.44 -12.65 -15.39
CA PHE A 38 -0.06 -12.16 -15.53
C PHE A 38 0.49 -11.62 -14.20
N TRP A 39 -0.26 -10.74 -13.53
CA TRP A 39 0.20 -10.15 -12.26
C TRP A 39 0.30 -11.17 -11.13
N TRP A 40 -0.56 -12.20 -11.11
CA TRP A 40 -0.38 -13.33 -10.20
C TRP A 40 0.94 -14.08 -10.45
N ILE A 41 1.23 -14.39 -11.72
CA ILE A 41 2.49 -15.06 -12.10
C ILE A 41 3.70 -14.25 -11.67
N VAL A 42 3.66 -12.93 -11.85
CA VAL A 42 4.77 -12.03 -11.47
C VAL A 42 4.92 -11.95 -9.95
N THR A 43 3.83 -11.92 -9.18
CA THR A 43 3.87 -11.76 -7.72
C THR A 43 4.25 -13.03 -6.96
N ILE A 44 3.83 -14.21 -7.44
CA ILE A 44 4.03 -15.49 -6.75
C ILE A 44 5.51 -15.76 -6.37
N PRO A 45 6.51 -15.56 -7.25
CA PRO A 45 7.92 -15.78 -6.89
C PRO A 45 8.37 -14.99 -5.65
N PHE A 46 7.95 -13.72 -5.55
CA PHE A 46 8.26 -12.87 -4.40
C PHE A 46 7.56 -13.36 -3.14
N PHE A 47 6.28 -13.74 -3.26
CA PHE A 47 5.54 -14.32 -2.15
C PHE A 47 6.17 -15.61 -1.63
N LEU A 48 6.56 -16.53 -2.53
CA LEU A 48 7.23 -17.77 -2.16
C LEU A 48 8.60 -17.53 -1.50
N TRP A 49 9.34 -16.52 -1.95
CA TRP A 49 10.59 -16.11 -1.32
C TRP A 49 10.36 -15.55 0.09
N GLY A 50 9.34 -14.71 0.26
CA GLY A 50 8.93 -14.21 1.57
C GLY A 50 8.50 -15.34 2.52
N LEU A 51 7.72 -16.31 2.03
CA LEU A 51 7.32 -17.48 2.81
C LEU A 51 8.52 -18.30 3.28
N LYS A 52 9.51 -18.54 2.41
CA LYS A 52 10.75 -19.23 2.78
C LYS A 52 11.52 -18.45 3.86
N THR A 53 11.57 -17.13 3.72
CA THR A 53 12.27 -16.25 4.68
C THR A 53 11.58 -16.27 6.04
N LEU A 54 10.26 -16.14 6.08
CA LEU A 54 9.48 -16.21 7.32
C LEU A 54 9.54 -17.58 7.96
N LYS A 55 9.45 -18.66 7.16
CA LYS A 55 9.57 -20.03 7.65
C LYS A 55 10.93 -20.24 8.32
N LYS A 56 12.02 -19.83 7.66
CA LYS A 56 13.36 -19.92 8.24
C LYS A 56 13.47 -19.14 9.57
N ALA A 57 12.92 -17.94 9.63
CA ALA A 57 12.92 -17.15 10.86
C ALA A 57 12.14 -17.81 12.01
N VAL A 58 11.02 -18.48 11.70
CA VAL A 58 10.23 -19.24 12.68
C VAL A 58 10.92 -20.54 13.10
N ASP A 59 11.57 -21.23 12.17
CA ASP A 59 12.33 -22.45 12.45
C ASP A 59 13.55 -22.15 13.35
N GLU A 60 14.19 -20.99 13.17
CA GLU A 60 15.30 -20.50 14.02
C GLU A 60 14.83 -19.95 15.37
N ASN A 61 13.67 -19.27 15.40
CA ASN A 61 13.07 -18.75 16.62
C ASN A 61 11.54 -18.95 16.62
N PRO A 62 11.03 -20.00 17.29
CA PRO A 62 9.59 -20.29 17.33
C PRO A 62 8.72 -19.14 17.88
N GLU A 63 9.26 -18.28 18.75
CA GLU A 63 8.55 -17.11 19.28
C GLU A 63 8.27 -16.05 18.21
N ALA A 64 9.06 -16.02 17.12
CA ALA A 64 8.86 -15.11 16.01
C ALA A 64 7.51 -15.31 15.32
N LYS A 65 6.92 -16.52 15.37
CA LYS A 65 5.61 -16.81 14.78
C LYS A 65 4.50 -15.93 15.36
N LEU A 66 4.50 -15.74 16.68
CA LEU A 66 3.54 -14.88 17.38
C LEU A 66 3.75 -13.41 17.00
N MET A 67 5.01 -12.96 16.92
CA MET A 67 5.34 -11.58 16.54
C MET A 67 4.95 -11.27 15.09
N ILE A 68 5.20 -12.19 14.15
CA ILE A 68 4.81 -12.06 12.73
C ILE A 68 3.28 -12.01 12.61
N GLY A 69 2.56 -12.88 13.32
CA GLY A 69 1.09 -12.86 13.35
C GLY A 69 0.53 -11.55 13.90
N PHE A 70 1.08 -11.07 15.02
CA PHE A 70 0.69 -9.78 15.61
C PHE A 70 1.02 -8.62 14.69
N ALA A 71 2.16 -8.63 14.00
CA ALA A 71 2.55 -7.63 13.03
C ALA A 71 1.58 -7.56 11.84
N GLY A 72 1.17 -8.71 11.31
CA GLY A 72 0.16 -8.79 10.24
C GLY A 72 -1.20 -8.25 10.69
N ALA A 73 -1.66 -8.65 11.88
CA ALA A 73 -2.91 -8.14 12.46
C ALA A 73 -2.85 -6.63 12.71
N PHE A 74 -1.75 -6.13 13.26
CA PHE A 74 -1.53 -4.71 13.49
C PHE A 74 -1.48 -3.91 12.19
N ALA A 75 -0.78 -4.41 11.16
CA ALA A 75 -0.74 -3.78 9.83
C ALA A 75 -2.14 -3.72 9.21
N PHE A 76 -2.94 -4.78 9.32
CA PHE A 76 -4.33 -4.78 8.87
C PHE A 76 -5.17 -3.75 9.64
N VAL A 77 -5.10 -3.72 10.97
CA VAL A 77 -5.84 -2.75 11.80
C VAL A 77 -5.43 -1.32 11.47
N LEU A 78 -4.14 -1.04 11.35
CA LEU A 78 -3.65 0.28 10.91
C LEU A 78 -4.24 0.66 9.56
N SER A 79 -4.26 -0.27 8.60
CA SER A 79 -4.87 -0.05 7.29
C SER A 79 -6.38 0.14 7.32
N ALA A 80 -7.06 -0.19 8.43
CA ALA A 80 -8.48 0.07 8.59
C ALA A 80 -8.76 1.44 9.23
N LEU A 81 -7.77 2.09 9.83
CA LEU A 81 -7.92 3.43 10.42
C LEU A 81 -8.05 4.48 9.32
N LYS A 82 -9.05 5.35 9.41
CA LYS A 82 -9.23 6.48 8.48
C LYS A 82 -8.38 7.65 8.95
N ILE A 83 -7.44 8.08 8.13
CA ILE A 83 -6.66 9.29 8.35
C ILE A 83 -7.17 10.36 7.40
N PRO A 84 -7.47 11.58 7.89
CA PRO A 84 -7.86 12.68 7.01
C PRO A 84 -6.70 13.03 6.08
N SER A 85 -6.93 12.97 4.77
CA SER A 85 -5.99 13.51 3.78
C SER A 85 -6.19 15.03 3.62
N VAL A 86 -5.14 15.72 3.17
CA VAL A 86 -5.16 17.18 2.91
C VAL A 86 -6.21 17.58 1.87
N THR A 87 -6.60 16.65 0.99
CA THR A 87 -7.60 16.87 -0.07
C THR A 87 -9.02 16.46 0.32
N GLY A 88 -9.28 16.14 1.60
CA GLY A 88 -10.63 15.80 2.08
C GLY A 88 -11.09 14.36 1.76
N SER A 89 -10.22 13.53 1.18
CA SER A 89 -10.50 12.10 0.98
C SER A 89 -10.19 11.30 2.27
N SER A 90 -10.97 10.26 2.54
CA SER A 90 -10.65 9.29 3.60
C SER A 90 -9.63 8.31 3.06
N SER A 91 -8.40 8.37 3.58
CA SER A 91 -7.34 7.46 3.18
C SER A 91 -6.96 6.55 4.34
N HIS A 92 -6.34 5.43 3.98
CA HIS A 92 -5.93 4.39 4.91
C HIS A 92 -4.40 4.29 4.87
N PRO A 93 -3.70 4.41 6.00
CA PRO A 93 -2.25 4.23 6.01
C PRO A 93 -1.93 2.78 5.68
N VAL A 94 -1.12 2.54 4.67
CA VAL A 94 -0.80 1.18 4.23
C VAL A 94 0.20 0.54 5.20
N GLY A 95 0.96 1.36 5.95
CA GLY A 95 1.94 0.87 6.92
C GLY A 95 3.13 0.17 6.27
N THR A 96 3.22 0.23 4.93
CA THR A 96 4.18 -0.48 4.09
C THR A 96 5.61 -0.17 4.48
N ALA A 97 5.93 1.11 4.70
CA ALA A 97 7.27 1.53 5.06
C ALA A 97 7.66 1.17 6.49
N LEU A 98 6.75 1.34 7.46
CA LEU A 98 7.01 0.93 8.84
C LEU A 98 7.23 -0.58 8.93
N GLY A 99 6.36 -1.36 8.29
CA GLY A 99 6.51 -2.82 8.19
C GLY A 99 7.81 -3.21 7.48
N THR A 100 8.18 -2.53 6.40
CA THR A 100 9.44 -2.76 5.69
C THR A 100 10.67 -2.49 6.57
N MET A 101 10.68 -1.39 7.34
CA MET A 101 11.80 -1.08 8.23
C MET A 101 11.95 -2.10 9.36
N MET A 102 10.83 -2.63 9.86
CA MET A 102 10.80 -3.60 10.96
C MET A 102 11.08 -5.04 10.52
N PHE A 103 10.46 -5.50 9.44
CA PHE A 103 10.45 -6.91 9.03
C PHE A 103 11.22 -7.17 7.73
N GLY A 104 11.61 -6.12 7.01
CA GLY A 104 12.27 -6.22 5.71
C GLY A 104 11.30 -6.51 4.56
N PRO A 105 11.74 -6.31 3.31
CA PRO A 105 10.89 -6.42 2.13
C PRO A 105 10.39 -7.85 1.90
N ALA A 106 11.19 -8.87 2.21
CA ALA A 106 10.81 -10.28 2.06
C ALA A 106 9.60 -10.67 2.93
N ALA A 107 9.60 -10.27 4.21
CA ALA A 107 8.47 -10.52 5.09
C ALA A 107 7.20 -9.78 4.62
N MET A 108 7.39 -8.55 4.12
CA MET A 108 6.29 -7.71 3.64
C MET A 108 5.59 -8.28 2.41
N THR A 109 6.24 -9.10 1.57
CA THR A 109 5.53 -9.76 0.45
C THR A 109 4.42 -10.68 0.94
N VAL A 110 4.59 -11.32 2.10
CA VAL A 110 3.61 -12.22 2.70
C VAL A 110 2.61 -11.45 3.56
N LEU A 111 3.12 -10.59 4.46
CA LEU A 111 2.26 -9.79 5.33
C LEU A 111 1.35 -8.87 4.53
N GLY A 112 1.88 -8.20 3.51
CA GLY A 112 1.11 -7.34 2.62
C GLY A 112 0.05 -8.12 1.84
N MET A 113 0.37 -9.32 1.34
CA MET A 113 -0.64 -10.16 0.67
C MET A 113 -1.78 -10.58 1.62
N ILE A 114 -1.46 -10.91 2.87
CA ILE A 114 -2.48 -11.24 3.89
C ILE A 114 -3.35 -10.02 4.20
N VAL A 115 -2.75 -8.84 4.38
CA VAL A 115 -3.48 -7.58 4.60
C VAL A 115 -4.41 -7.30 3.43
N LEU A 116 -3.92 -7.38 2.20
CA LEU A 116 -4.70 -7.16 0.98
C LEU A 116 -5.84 -8.17 0.82
N LEU A 117 -5.60 -9.44 1.18
CA LEU A 117 -6.63 -10.47 1.16
C LEU A 117 -7.75 -10.13 2.14
N PHE A 118 -7.42 -9.70 3.37
CA PHE A 118 -8.44 -9.28 4.33
C PHE A 118 -9.13 -7.98 3.91
N GLN A 119 -8.44 -7.04 3.27
CA GLN A 119 -9.07 -5.84 2.72
C GLN A 119 -10.09 -6.19 1.64
N ALA A 120 -9.75 -7.13 0.75
CA ALA A 120 -10.67 -7.60 -0.29
C ALA A 120 -11.88 -8.34 0.31
N LEU A 121 -11.68 -9.20 1.30
CA LEU A 121 -12.73 -10.05 1.88
C LEU A 121 -13.62 -9.34 2.91
N LEU A 122 -13.03 -8.49 3.77
CA LEU A 122 -13.72 -7.92 4.94
C LEU A 122 -14.13 -6.46 4.74
N LEU A 123 -13.37 -5.70 3.95
CA LEU A 123 -13.60 -4.27 3.73
C LEU A 123 -14.14 -3.96 2.33
N ALA A 124 -14.33 -4.99 1.50
CA ALA A 124 -14.69 -4.86 0.08
C ALA A 124 -13.80 -3.85 -0.65
N HIS A 125 -12.52 -3.81 -0.30
CA HIS A 125 -11.54 -2.87 -0.84
C HIS A 125 -10.47 -3.62 -1.63
N GLY A 126 -10.39 -3.36 -2.93
CA GLY A 126 -9.59 -4.15 -3.87
C GLY A 126 -10.38 -5.29 -4.51
N GLY A 127 -9.74 -6.45 -4.71
CA GLY A 127 -10.34 -7.63 -5.32
C GLY A 127 -9.44 -8.86 -5.22
N ILE A 128 -10.04 -10.05 -5.36
CA ILE A 128 -9.39 -11.36 -5.42
C ILE A 128 -8.73 -11.57 -6.79
N THR A 129 -9.42 -11.25 -7.90
CA THR A 129 -8.78 -11.41 -9.23
C THR A 129 -7.63 -10.41 -9.39
N THR A 130 -7.78 -9.20 -8.85
CA THR A 130 -6.76 -8.13 -8.88
C THR A 130 -5.75 -8.20 -7.73
N LEU A 131 -5.88 -9.16 -6.81
CA LEU A 131 -5.00 -9.32 -5.65
C LEU A 131 -3.53 -9.48 -6.09
N GLY A 132 -3.27 -10.20 -7.18
CA GLY A 132 -1.92 -10.35 -7.73
C GLY A 132 -1.28 -9.01 -8.13
N ALA A 133 -2.05 -8.12 -8.76
CA ALA A 133 -1.60 -6.80 -9.19
C ALA A 133 -1.40 -5.86 -7.99
N ASN A 134 -2.39 -5.81 -7.09
CA ASN A 134 -2.32 -5.02 -5.86
C ASN A 134 -1.16 -5.46 -4.95
N ALA A 135 -0.95 -6.77 -4.81
CA ALA A 135 0.18 -7.31 -4.03
C ALA A 135 1.51 -6.99 -4.69
N PHE A 136 1.61 -6.98 -6.03
CA PHE A 136 2.83 -6.56 -6.69
C PHE A 136 3.19 -5.10 -6.37
N SER A 137 2.25 -4.17 -6.50
CA SER A 137 2.54 -2.76 -6.25
C SER A 137 2.81 -2.49 -4.76
N MET A 138 1.96 -3.00 -3.87
CA MET A 138 1.94 -2.62 -2.45
C MET A 138 2.78 -3.53 -1.54
N ALA A 139 2.91 -4.82 -1.87
CA ALA A 139 3.64 -5.78 -1.04
C ALA A 139 5.01 -6.16 -1.64
N VAL A 140 5.29 -5.78 -2.89
CA VAL A 140 6.58 -6.02 -3.55
C VAL A 140 7.27 -4.71 -3.91
N ALA A 141 6.79 -3.99 -4.93
CA ALA A 141 7.48 -2.83 -5.46
C ALA A 141 7.68 -1.72 -4.42
N GLY A 142 6.62 -1.35 -3.69
CA GLY A 142 6.68 -0.39 -2.59
C GLY A 142 7.70 -0.76 -1.51
N PRO A 143 7.58 -1.92 -0.85
CA PRO A 143 8.55 -2.38 0.16
C PRO A 143 9.99 -2.46 -0.31
N PHE A 144 10.25 -2.95 -1.53
CA PHE A 144 11.61 -3.03 -2.04
C PHE A 144 12.23 -1.66 -2.27
N ALA A 145 11.47 -0.72 -2.86
CA ALA A 145 11.92 0.65 -3.03
C ALA A 145 12.13 1.37 -1.69
N ALA A 146 11.20 1.20 -0.74
CA ALA A 146 11.36 1.70 0.62
C ALA A 146 12.62 1.14 1.28
N TYR A 147 12.88 -0.16 1.19
CA TYR A 147 14.05 -0.77 1.80
C TYR A 147 15.35 -0.21 1.19
N ALA A 148 15.40 0.00 -0.12
CA ALA A 148 16.55 0.62 -0.79
C ALA A 148 16.81 2.04 -0.26
N VAL A 149 15.78 2.89 -0.21
CA VAL A 149 15.87 4.26 0.31
C VAL A 149 16.26 4.26 1.79
N TYR A 150 15.63 3.39 2.59
CA TYR A 150 15.92 3.25 4.01
C TYR A 150 17.40 2.95 4.27
N ARG A 151 17.96 1.98 3.53
CA ARG A 151 19.37 1.58 3.64
C ARG A 151 20.31 2.68 3.15
N MET A 152 19.98 3.37 2.05
CA MET A 152 20.78 4.47 1.53
C MET A 152 20.86 5.64 2.51
N LEU A 153 19.72 6.08 3.04
CA LEU A 153 19.65 7.19 3.99
C LEU A 153 20.27 6.83 5.34
N LYS A 154 20.12 5.58 5.80
CA LYS A 154 20.79 5.07 7.00
C LYS A 154 22.31 5.11 6.85
N LYS A 155 22.83 4.68 5.69
CA LYS A 155 24.27 4.75 5.38
C LYS A 155 24.78 6.19 5.28
N ALA A 156 23.95 7.13 4.82
CA ALA A 156 24.26 8.55 4.76
C ALA A 156 24.18 9.27 6.14
N GLY A 157 23.89 8.55 7.23
CA GLY A 157 23.81 9.12 8.57
C GLY A 157 22.58 9.98 8.82
N MET A 158 21.50 9.80 8.04
CA MET A 158 20.26 10.54 8.25
C MET A 158 19.58 10.14 9.55
N LYS A 159 19.03 11.15 10.25
CA LYS A 159 18.22 10.96 11.46
C LYS A 159 17.05 10.03 11.17
N ALA A 160 16.70 9.17 12.13
CA ALA A 160 15.74 8.09 11.93
C ALA A 160 14.36 8.59 11.46
N GLY A 161 13.82 9.65 12.06
CA GLY A 161 12.56 10.24 11.61
C GLY A 161 12.61 10.76 10.17
N THR A 162 13.70 11.43 9.77
CA THR A 162 13.86 11.91 8.39
C THR A 162 14.00 10.75 7.40
N ASN A 163 14.77 9.72 7.77
CA ASN A 163 14.87 8.49 6.99
C ASN A 163 13.50 7.83 6.82
N ALA A 164 12.76 7.68 7.91
CA ALA A 164 11.42 7.11 7.94
C ALA A 164 10.42 7.87 7.06
N PHE A 165 10.48 9.21 7.07
CA PHE A 165 9.68 10.06 6.18
C PHE A 165 9.90 9.70 4.71
N PHE A 166 11.16 9.75 4.25
CA PHE A 166 11.48 9.49 2.85
C PHE A 166 11.23 8.03 2.45
N THR A 167 11.43 7.09 3.38
CA THR A 167 11.12 5.68 3.18
C THR A 167 9.62 5.48 2.90
N ALA A 168 8.75 6.08 3.71
CA ALA A 168 7.30 6.06 3.53
C ALA A 168 6.84 6.81 2.29
N PHE A 169 7.39 7.99 2.04
CA PHE A 169 7.09 8.77 0.84
C PHE A 169 7.39 7.96 -0.44
N VAL A 170 8.59 7.36 -0.54
CA VAL A 170 8.99 6.61 -1.72
C VAL A 170 8.21 5.31 -1.87
N ALA A 171 7.90 4.58 -0.79
CA ALA A 171 7.03 3.40 -0.87
C ALA A 171 5.70 3.73 -1.54
N ASN A 172 5.06 4.84 -1.13
CA ASN A 172 3.77 5.26 -1.67
C ASN A 172 3.88 5.71 -3.13
N ILE A 173 4.86 6.55 -3.46
CA ILE A 173 5.06 7.00 -4.86
C ILE A 173 5.33 5.82 -5.80
N VAL A 174 6.13 4.84 -5.37
CA VAL A 174 6.43 3.66 -6.20
C VAL A 174 5.22 2.75 -6.33
N THR A 175 4.52 2.45 -5.24
CA THR A 175 3.26 1.69 -5.26
C THR A 175 2.31 2.31 -6.29
N TYR A 176 2.13 3.61 -6.17
CA TYR A 176 1.25 4.39 -7.01
C TYR A 176 1.65 4.37 -8.50
N THR A 177 2.94 4.59 -8.77
CA THR A 177 3.49 4.58 -10.12
C THR A 177 3.30 3.21 -10.77
N VAL A 178 3.53 2.13 -10.02
CA VAL A 178 3.34 0.76 -10.50
C VAL A 178 1.86 0.48 -10.77
N THR A 179 0.94 0.88 -9.90
CA THR A 179 -0.50 0.75 -10.15
C THR A 179 -0.92 1.52 -11.41
N SER A 180 -0.41 2.74 -11.62
CA SER A 180 -0.69 3.53 -12.83
C SER A 180 -0.19 2.82 -14.09
N LEU A 181 0.99 2.20 -14.02
CA LEU A 181 1.54 1.40 -15.11
C LEU A 181 0.72 0.13 -15.37
N GLN A 182 0.25 -0.56 -14.33
CA GLN A 182 -0.61 -1.73 -14.43
C GLN A 182 -1.90 -1.40 -15.21
N LEU A 183 -2.52 -0.27 -14.89
CA LEU A 183 -3.72 0.20 -15.57
C LEU A 183 -3.44 0.66 -16.99
N ALA A 184 -2.34 1.39 -17.22
CA ALA A 184 -1.96 1.86 -18.54
C ALA A 184 -1.66 0.70 -19.52
N LEU A 185 -1.07 -0.39 -19.02
CA LEU A 185 -0.84 -1.61 -19.79
C LEU A 185 -2.13 -2.36 -20.11
N ALA A 186 -3.08 -2.38 -19.17
CA ALA A 186 -4.38 -3.02 -19.35
C ALA A 186 -5.32 -2.22 -20.27
N PHE A 187 -5.22 -0.89 -20.25
CA PHE A 187 -6.10 0.04 -20.95
C PHE A 187 -5.30 1.09 -21.73
N PRO A 188 -4.60 0.69 -22.81
CA PRO A 188 -3.89 1.64 -23.66
C PRO A 188 -4.87 2.54 -24.41
N SER A 189 -4.58 3.85 -24.44
CA SER A 189 -5.39 4.85 -25.13
C SER A 189 -5.28 4.67 -26.65
N GLU A 190 -6.38 4.93 -27.37
CA GLU A 190 -6.42 4.91 -28.84
C GLU A 190 -5.40 5.88 -29.43
N THR A 191 -5.21 7.03 -28.78
CA THR A 191 -4.22 8.05 -29.16
C THR A 191 -3.09 8.09 -28.16
N GLY A 192 -1.89 7.63 -28.55
CA GLY A 192 -0.69 7.66 -27.72
C GLY A 192 -0.45 6.42 -26.84
N GLY A 193 -1.33 5.41 -26.92
CA GLY A 193 -1.10 4.08 -26.36
C GLY A 193 -0.86 4.06 -24.86
N VAL A 194 0.01 3.15 -24.41
CA VAL A 194 0.35 2.95 -23.00
C VAL A 194 0.94 4.21 -22.36
N TYR A 195 1.73 4.98 -23.10
CA TYR A 195 2.36 6.19 -22.56
C TYR A 195 1.33 7.26 -22.20
N ALA A 196 0.35 7.49 -23.09
CA ALA A 196 -0.73 8.43 -22.82
C ALA A 196 -1.60 7.97 -21.63
N SER A 197 -2.00 6.70 -21.59
CA SER A 197 -2.76 6.15 -20.45
C SER A 197 -1.97 6.24 -19.15
N PHE A 198 -0.65 6.00 -19.18
CA PHE A 198 0.18 6.12 -18.00
C PHE A 198 0.17 7.56 -17.46
N LEU A 199 0.35 8.56 -18.31
CA LEU A 199 0.29 9.96 -17.88
C LEU A 199 -1.09 10.34 -17.35
N GLU A 200 -2.16 9.81 -17.94
CA GLU A 200 -3.52 10.06 -17.47
C GLU A 200 -3.76 9.45 -16.09
N PHE A 201 -3.52 8.15 -15.91
CA PHE A 201 -3.63 7.50 -14.61
C PHE A 201 -2.69 8.16 -13.60
N ALA A 202 -1.41 8.31 -13.94
CA ALA A 202 -0.39 8.93 -13.09
C ALA A 202 -0.76 10.38 -12.70
N GLY A 203 -1.40 11.13 -13.59
CA GLY A 203 -1.89 12.48 -13.31
C GLY A 203 -3.08 12.49 -12.37
N ILE A 204 -4.08 11.64 -12.62
CA ILE A 204 -5.32 11.56 -11.82
C ILE A 204 -4.98 11.23 -10.37
N PHE A 205 -4.24 10.14 -10.12
CA PHE A 205 -3.97 9.82 -8.73
C PHE A 205 -2.82 10.63 -8.12
N ALA A 206 -2.00 11.39 -8.87
CA ALA A 206 -0.98 12.26 -8.25
C ALA A 206 -1.63 13.30 -7.33
N VAL A 207 -2.84 13.78 -7.67
CA VAL A 207 -3.60 14.76 -6.87
C VAL A 207 -3.85 14.25 -5.45
N THR A 208 -4.22 12.98 -5.30
CA THR A 208 -4.57 12.38 -4.01
C THR A 208 -3.40 11.65 -3.36
N GLN A 209 -2.60 10.92 -4.15
CA GLN A 209 -1.58 10.02 -3.63
C GLN A 209 -0.29 10.75 -3.22
N VAL A 210 0.06 11.87 -3.85
CA VAL A 210 1.23 12.65 -3.42
C VAL A 210 0.96 13.29 -2.05
N SER A 211 -0.23 13.85 -1.85
CA SER A 211 -0.60 14.44 -0.55
C SER A 211 -0.67 13.36 0.54
N LEU A 212 -1.22 12.18 0.22
CA LEU A 212 -1.23 11.03 1.10
C LEU A 212 0.20 10.55 1.44
N ALA A 213 1.09 10.46 0.47
CA ALA A 213 2.48 10.04 0.66
C ALA A 213 3.22 10.98 1.63
N VAL A 214 2.96 12.29 1.58
CA VAL A 214 3.50 13.25 2.55
C VAL A 214 2.91 13.01 3.94
N CYS A 215 1.59 12.85 4.05
CA CYS A 215 0.92 12.59 5.34
C CYS A 215 1.42 11.30 6.00
N GLU A 216 1.50 10.20 5.26
CA GLU A 216 2.01 8.92 5.77
C GLU A 216 3.51 9.01 6.07
N GLY A 217 4.28 9.78 5.29
CA GLY A 217 5.65 10.13 5.58
C GLY A 217 5.81 10.77 6.96
N LEU A 218 5.02 11.81 7.24
CA LEU A 218 5.05 12.52 8.52
C LEU A 218 4.62 11.61 9.68
N LEU A 219 3.56 10.82 9.48
CA LEU A 219 3.09 9.87 10.48
C LEU A 219 4.15 8.81 10.80
N THR A 220 4.78 8.25 9.78
CA THR A 220 5.83 7.24 9.94
C THR A 220 7.05 7.84 10.64
N ALA A 221 7.44 9.06 10.30
CA ALA A 221 8.50 9.78 10.99
C ALA A 221 8.19 10.02 12.48
N ALA A 222 6.97 10.44 12.79
CA ALA A 222 6.52 10.64 14.16
C ALA A 222 6.53 9.32 14.95
N ALA A 223 6.02 8.23 14.36
CA ALA A 223 6.00 6.91 14.96
C ALA A 223 7.42 6.40 15.24
N VAL A 224 8.34 6.51 14.27
CA VAL A 224 9.73 6.08 14.44
C VAL A 224 10.45 6.91 15.50
N ASN A 225 10.31 8.23 15.49
CA ASN A 225 10.90 9.09 16.53
C ASN A 225 10.36 8.75 17.93
N TRP A 226 9.07 8.46 18.03
CA TRP A 226 8.45 8.04 19.29
C TRP A 226 9.01 6.69 19.77
N LEU A 227 9.14 5.71 18.87
CA LEU A 227 9.72 4.40 19.17
C LEU A 227 11.19 4.51 19.59
N GLU A 228 11.99 5.35 18.93
CA GLU A 228 13.38 5.57 19.32
C GLU A 228 13.51 6.18 20.71
N LYS A 229 12.64 7.15 21.04
CA LYS A 229 12.62 7.79 22.36
C LYS A 229 12.27 6.80 23.49
N HIS A 230 11.48 5.77 23.21
CA HIS A 230 11.05 4.76 24.19
C HIS A 230 11.73 3.39 24.01
N ARG A 231 12.78 3.32 23.18
CA ARG A 231 13.48 2.08 22.82
C ARG A 231 14.04 1.34 24.03
N THR A 232 14.44 2.04 25.08
CA THR A 232 14.93 1.46 26.33
C THR A 232 13.85 0.74 27.14
N SER A 233 12.55 1.01 26.93
CA SER A 233 11.46 0.27 27.59
C SER A 233 10.89 -0.88 26.74
N LEU A 234 11.23 -0.96 25.44
CA LEU A 234 10.72 -1.96 24.50
C LEU A 234 11.85 -2.92 24.06
N LYS A 235 12.21 -3.87 24.93
CA LYS A 235 13.12 -4.96 24.56
C LYS A 235 12.49 -5.78 23.43
N GLY A 236 13.18 -5.91 22.29
CA GLY A 236 12.78 -6.80 21.17
C GLY A 236 12.45 -6.12 19.83
N VAL A 237 12.38 -4.78 19.76
CA VAL A 237 12.17 -4.07 18.47
C VAL A 237 13.52 -3.75 17.84
N HIS A 238 13.90 -4.51 16.81
CA HIS A 238 15.11 -4.28 16.01
C HIS A 238 14.72 -3.85 14.60
N PHE A 239 15.09 -2.63 14.21
CA PHE A 239 14.99 -2.18 12.81
C PHE A 239 16.12 -2.82 11.99
N SER A 240 15.76 -3.34 10.82
CA SER A 240 16.64 -4.09 9.90
C SER A 240 17.74 -3.26 9.19
#